data_AF-A0A8T4PQM6-F1
#
_entry.id   AF-A0A8T4PQM6-F1
#
_cell.length_a   1.000
_cell.length_b   1.000
_cell.length_c   1.000
_cell.angle_alpha   90.00
_cell.angle_beta   90.00
_cell.angle_gamma   90.00
#
_symmetry.space_group_name_H-M   'P 1'
#
loop_
_entity.id
_entity.type
_entity.pdbx_description
1 polymer ?
#
loop_
_entity_poly.entity_id
_entity_poly.type
_entity_poly.pdbx_seq_one_letter_code
_entity_poly.pdbx_strand_id
1 'polypeptide(L)'
;MVKIADVMVPCKKCDNKVPSSSLKLDIDLKMVVCPDCIKNKKIHKEIEKDVFHKQEPDANSTAVDEISSRVSHKCTSCGYKFKIDPETNKPKNCPYCNARVMGF
;
A
#
# COMPACT_ATOMS: atom_id res chain seq x y z
N MET A 1 -33.56 -15.07 -12.21
CA MET A 1 -32.67 -14.49 -11.18
C MET A 1 -31.43 -13.94 -11.88
N VAL A 2 -31.31 -12.61 -12.00
CA VAL A 2 -30.14 -11.98 -12.62
C VAL A 2 -29.02 -11.94 -11.59
N LYS A 3 -27.93 -12.68 -11.83
CA LYS A 3 -26.71 -12.58 -11.01
C LYS A 3 -25.96 -11.33 -11.47
N ILE A 4 -26.15 -10.23 -10.74
CA ILE A 4 -25.33 -9.02 -10.95
C ILE A 4 -23.94 -9.36 -10.38
N ALA A 5 -22.96 -9.51 -11.27
CA ALA A 5 -21.57 -9.66 -10.85
C ALA A 5 -21.09 -8.32 -10.28
N ASP A 6 -20.64 -8.32 -9.03
CA ASP A 6 -20.13 -7.10 -8.39
C ASP A 6 -18.81 -6.69 -9.06
N VAL A 7 -18.76 -5.46 -9.56
CA VAL A 7 -17.59 -4.94 -10.28
C VAL A 7 -16.48 -4.63 -9.27
N MET A 8 -15.31 -5.22 -9.46
CA MET A 8 -14.14 -4.91 -8.62
C MET A 8 -13.48 -3.61 -9.06
N VAL A 9 -13.28 -2.71 -8.11
CA VAL A 9 -12.72 -1.37 -8.33
C VAL A 9 -11.60 -1.07 -7.32
N PRO A 10 -10.56 -0.31 -7.69
CA PRO A 10 -9.48 0.04 -6.79
C PRO A 10 -9.91 1.12 -5.77
N CYS A 11 -9.46 0.97 -4.52
CA CYS A 11 -9.61 1.98 -3.48
C CYS A 11 -8.74 3.21 -3.77
N LYS A 12 -9.29 4.42 -3.72
CA LYS A 12 -8.52 5.66 -3.97
C LYS A 12 -7.38 5.94 -2.97
N LYS A 13 -7.40 5.30 -1.78
CA LYS A 13 -6.39 5.54 -0.75
C LYS A 13 -5.26 4.51 -0.75
N CYS A 14 -5.56 3.25 -1.03
CA CYS A 14 -4.59 2.16 -0.91
C CYS A 14 -4.48 1.27 -2.16
N ASP A 15 -5.20 1.62 -3.24
CA ASP A 15 -5.25 0.89 -4.51
C ASP A 15 -5.73 -0.57 -4.42
N ASN A 16 -6.17 -1.04 -3.25
CA ASN A 16 -6.70 -2.38 -3.09
C ASN A 16 -8.01 -2.55 -3.87
N LYS A 17 -8.11 -3.64 -4.64
CA LYS A 17 -9.31 -3.95 -5.42
C LYS A 17 -10.37 -4.54 -4.51
N VAL A 18 -11.52 -3.89 -4.44
CA VAL A 18 -12.66 -4.31 -3.63
C VAL A 18 -13.94 -4.26 -4.45
N PRO A 19 -14.99 -5.00 -4.07
CA PRO A 19 -16.29 -4.89 -4.70
C PRO A 19 -16.80 -3.45 -4.61
N SER A 20 -17.35 -2.93 -5.71
CA SER A 20 -17.95 -1.60 -5.78
C SER A 20 -18.96 -1.34 -4.65
N SER A 21 -19.74 -2.36 -4.28
CA SER A 21 -20.71 -2.30 -3.18
C SER A 21 -20.08 -2.20 -1.78
N SER A 22 -18.79 -2.52 -1.63
CA SER A 22 -18.08 -2.48 -0.34
C SER A 22 -17.42 -1.12 -0.05
N LEU A 23 -17.24 -0.29 -1.06
CA LEU A 23 -16.68 1.05 -0.93
C LEU A 23 -17.62 1.97 -0.13
N LYS A 24 -17.04 2.83 0.70
CA LYS A 24 -17.78 3.78 1.55
C LYS A 24 -17.17 5.16 1.44
N LEU A 25 -18.02 6.19 1.43
CA LEU A 25 -17.58 7.58 1.47
C LEU A 25 -17.09 7.89 2.89
N ASP A 26 -15.84 8.30 2.99
CA ASP A 26 -15.24 8.71 4.25
C ASP A 26 -15.23 10.23 4.36
N ILE A 27 -15.92 10.78 5.37
CA ILE A 27 -16.10 12.23 5.53
C ILE A 27 -14.78 12.93 5.90
N ASP A 28 -13.94 12.30 6.73
CA ASP A 28 -12.65 12.85 7.15
C ASP A 28 -11.68 12.96 5.98
N LEU A 29 -11.65 11.93 5.13
CA LEU A 29 -10.79 11.88 3.94
C LEU A 29 -11.44 12.51 2.70
N LYS A 30 -12.72 12.90 2.78
CA LYS A 30 -13.56 13.45 1.69
C LYS A 30 -13.52 12.60 0.41
N MET A 31 -13.36 11.29 0.53
CA MET A 31 -13.21 10.40 -0.61
C MET A 31 -13.78 9.00 -0.34
N VAL A 32 -14.11 8.30 -1.42
CA VAL A 32 -14.61 6.93 -1.37
C VAL A 32 -13.43 5.96 -1.19
N VAL A 33 -13.47 5.17 -0.13
CA VAL A 33 -12.40 4.25 0.27
C VAL A 33 -12.94 2.88 0.65
N CYS A 34 -12.04 1.89 0.66
CA CYS A 34 -12.36 0.55 1.12
C CYS A 34 -12.59 0.50 2.65
N PRO A 35 -13.31 -0.51 3.15
CA PRO A 35 -13.58 -0.65 4.58
C PRO A 35 -12.31 -0.77 5.42
N ASP A 36 -11.23 -1.33 4.88
CA ASP A 36 -9.94 -1.43 5.58
C ASP A 36 -9.30 -0.05 5.80
N CYS A 37 -9.40 0.85 4.83
CA CYS A 37 -8.92 2.23 5.00
C CYS A 37 -9.69 3.00 6.08
N ILE A 38 -10.98 2.69 6.26
CA ILE A 38 -11.82 3.28 7.32
C ILE A 38 -11.45 2.70 8.67
N LYS A 39 -11.33 1.37 8.78
CA LYS A 39 -10.95 0.67 10.02
C LYS A 39 -9.54 1.06 10.48
N ASN A 40 -8.60 1.20 9.56
CA ASN A 40 -7.19 1.47 9.84
C ASN A 40 -6.82 2.96 9.78
N LYS A 41 -7.80 3.87 9.94
CA LYS A 41 -7.57 5.33 9.97
C LYS A 41 -6.47 5.79 10.92
N LYS A 42 -6.31 5.11 12.07
CA LYS A 42 -5.32 5.49 13.09
C LYS A 42 -3.87 5.23 12.68
N ILE A 43 -3.61 4.32 11.73
CA ILE A 43 -2.25 3.97 11.29
C ILE A 43 -1.67 5.04 10.35
N HIS A 44 -2.52 5.79 9.65
CA HIS A 44 -2.07 6.83 8.70
C HIS A 44 -1.79 8.19 9.35
N LYS A 45 -2.31 8.46 10.55
CA LYS A 45 -2.12 9.77 11.21
C LYS A 45 -0.70 10.00 11.77
N GLU A 46 0.10 8.93 11.92
CA GLU A 46 1.46 9.06 12.46
C GLU A 46 2.51 9.35 11.36
N ILE A 47 2.13 9.28 10.07
CA ILE A 47 3.04 9.50 8.93
C ILE A 47 2.92 10.93 8.36
N GLU A 48 1.81 11.64 8.61
CA GLU A 48 1.59 13.00 8.09
C GLU A 48 2.47 14.08 8.74
N LYS A 49 3.21 13.80 9.81
CA LYS A 49 4.12 14.77 10.42
C LYS A 49 5.54 14.80 9.82
N ASP A 50 5.93 13.82 9.02
CA ASP A 50 7.29 13.74 8.47
C ASP A 50 7.38 14.05 6.96
N VAL A 51 6.25 14.16 6.26
CA VAL A 51 6.21 14.27 4.78
C VAL A 51 5.74 15.65 4.31
N PHE A 52 6.29 16.71 4.89
CA PHE A 52 6.14 18.08 4.36
C PHE A 52 7.38 18.59 3.63
N HIS A 53 8.31 17.70 3.26
CA HIS A 53 9.40 18.04 2.35
C HIS A 53 9.43 17.10 1.14
N LYS A 54 9.08 17.69 -0.01
CA LYS A 54 9.23 17.24 -1.41
C LYS A 54 8.15 16.32 -2.00
N GLN A 55 7.13 16.97 -2.56
CA GLN A 55 6.42 16.58 -3.79
C GLN A 55 7.41 16.50 -4.96
N GLU A 56 7.49 15.34 -5.64
CA GLU A 56 7.07 15.07 -7.04
C GLU A 56 8.16 15.37 -8.11
N PRO A 57 8.08 14.84 -9.34
CA PRO A 57 7.87 13.45 -9.79
C PRO A 57 8.98 13.04 -10.81
N ASP A 58 8.71 12.01 -11.62
CA ASP A 58 9.35 11.69 -12.91
C ASP A 58 10.41 10.57 -13.00
N ALA A 59 10.47 10.06 -14.23
CA ALA A 59 10.90 8.75 -14.66
C ALA A 59 12.42 8.61 -14.77
N ASN A 60 12.85 7.34 -14.85
CA ASN A 60 14.11 6.91 -15.45
C ASN A 60 15.40 7.33 -14.73
N SER A 61 16.09 6.39 -14.06
CA SER A 61 17.53 6.23 -14.25
C SER A 61 18.08 4.97 -13.58
N THR A 62 18.89 4.31 -14.40
CA THR A 62 19.92 3.30 -14.16
C THR A 62 21.01 3.78 -13.19
N ALA A 63 21.74 2.81 -12.62
CA ALA A 63 23.10 2.89 -12.05
C ALA A 63 23.25 3.57 -10.66
N VAL A 64 23.34 2.77 -9.60
CA VAL A 64 24.56 2.39 -8.83
C VAL A 64 25.19 3.55 -8.05
N ASP A 65 25.11 3.54 -6.71
CA ASP A 65 26.21 3.12 -5.81
C ASP A 65 25.79 3.29 -4.32
N GLU A 66 26.53 2.64 -3.42
CA GLU A 66 26.48 2.76 -1.95
C GLU A 66 25.29 2.17 -1.17
N ILE A 67 25.35 0.84 -1.00
CA ILE A 67 25.41 0.13 0.30
C ILE A 67 24.75 0.86 1.49
N SER A 68 23.44 0.98 1.43
CA SER A 68 22.60 0.85 2.63
C SER A 68 21.43 -0.02 2.20
N SER A 69 21.59 -1.32 2.39
CA SER A 69 20.82 -2.37 1.73
C SER A 69 19.34 -2.46 2.13
N ARG A 70 18.66 -1.36 2.45
CA ARG A 70 17.22 -1.33 2.70
C ARG A 70 16.47 -1.33 1.36
N VAL A 71 16.54 -2.46 0.67
CA VAL A 71 15.80 -2.68 -0.58
C VAL A 71 14.31 -2.50 -0.29
N SER A 72 13.69 -1.53 -0.96
CA SER A 72 12.25 -1.29 -0.83
C SER A 72 11.50 -2.38 -1.57
N HIS A 73 10.97 -3.36 -0.82
CA HIS A 73 10.20 -4.47 -1.37
C HIS A 73 8.73 -4.07 -1.50
N LYS A 74 8.17 -4.29 -2.69
CA LYS A 74 6.73 -4.24 -2.93
C LYS A 74 6.11 -5.63 -2.74
N CYS A 75 5.12 -5.76 -1.87
CA CYS A 75 4.37 -7.01 -1.72
C CYS A 75 3.58 -7.31 -3.01
N THR A 76 3.70 -8.53 -3.53
CA THR A 76 2.97 -8.98 -4.72
C THR A 76 1.49 -9.26 -4.43
N SER A 77 1.12 -9.56 -3.19
CA SER A 77 -0.26 -9.86 -2.80
C SER A 77 -1.12 -8.62 -2.57
N CYS A 78 -0.56 -7.57 -1.97
CA CYS A 78 -1.33 -6.35 -1.64
C CYS A 78 -0.78 -5.06 -2.23
N GLY A 79 0.39 -5.10 -2.88
CA GLY A 79 1.03 -3.91 -3.45
C GLY A 79 1.71 -2.97 -2.44
N TYR A 80 1.64 -3.27 -1.13
CA TYR A 80 2.26 -2.47 -0.08
C TYR A 80 3.78 -2.45 -0.22
N LYS A 81 4.39 -1.26 -0.16
CA LYS A 81 5.84 -1.06 -0.21
C LYS A 81 6.38 -0.98 1.21
N PHE A 82 7.37 -1.81 1.52
CA PHE A 82 8.03 -1.84 2.83
C PHE A 82 9.51 -2.10 2.65
N LYS A 83 10.30 -1.69 3.65
CA LYS A 83 11.75 -1.91 3.66
C LYS A 83 12.01 -3.30 4.23
N ILE A 84 12.90 -4.05 3.59
CA ILE A 84 13.37 -5.34 4.11
C ILE A 84 14.85 -5.20 4.42
N ASP A 85 15.22 -5.69 5.59
CA ASP A 85 16.62 -5.85 5.97
C ASP A 85 17.14 -7.15 5.34
N PRO A 86 18.07 -7.10 4.36
CA PRO A 86 18.54 -8.29 3.64
C PRO A 86 19.40 -9.19 4.52
N GLU A 87 20.03 -8.67 5.57
CA GLU A 87 20.78 -9.46 6.54
C GLU A 87 19.89 -10.35 7.41
N THR A 88 18.70 -9.85 7.79
CA THR A 88 17.78 -10.60 8.67
C THR A 88 16.58 -11.18 7.94
N ASN A 89 16.42 -10.83 6.65
CA ASN A 89 15.27 -11.15 5.81
C ASN A 89 13.94 -10.86 6.53
N LYS A 90 13.91 -9.76 7.29
CA LYS A 90 12.74 -9.31 8.03
C LYS A 90 12.17 -8.04 7.37
N PRO A 91 10.84 -7.92 7.27
CA PRO A 91 9.83 -8.91 7.67
C PRO A 91 9.61 -10.02 6.61
N LYS A 92 9.54 -11.29 7.05
CA LYS A 92 9.24 -12.47 6.19
C LYS A 92 7.83 -12.42 5.58
N ASN A 93 6.95 -11.68 6.24
CA ASN A 93 5.55 -11.51 5.87
C ASN A 93 5.27 -10.02 5.69
N CYS A 94 4.42 -9.69 4.73
CA CYS A 94 4.04 -8.32 4.49
C CYS A 94 3.34 -7.77 5.74
N PRO A 95 3.79 -6.64 6.33
CA PRO A 95 3.19 -6.09 7.53
C PRO A 95 1.73 -5.63 7.34
N TYR A 96 1.29 -5.49 6.09
CA TYR A 96 -0.05 -5.04 5.75
C TYR A 96 -1.05 -6.19 5.58
N CYS A 97 -0.67 -7.25 4.87
CA CYS A 97 -1.59 -8.35 4.52
C CYS A 97 -1.15 -9.70 5.07
N ASN A 98 -0.05 -9.77 5.82
CA ASN A 98 0.61 -10.98 6.29
C ASN A 98 0.99 -11.99 5.20
N ALA A 99 0.86 -11.65 3.91
CA ALA A 99 1.27 -12.52 2.82
C ALA A 99 2.78 -12.74 2.85
N ARG A 100 3.21 -13.97 2.52
CA ARG A 100 4.63 -14.33 2.48
C ARG A 100 5.34 -13.49 1.42
N VAL A 101 6.42 -12.85 1.84
CA VAL A 101 7.26 -12.07 0.95
C VAL A 101 8.20 -13.06 0.26
N MET A 102 7.92 -13.35 -1.02
CA MET A 102 8.81 -14.19 -1.82
C MET A 102 9.89 -13.28 -2.43
N GLY A 103 11.10 -13.37 -1.90
CA GLY A 103 12.29 -12.81 -2.53
C GLY A 103 12.56 -13.57 -3.83
N PHE A 104 12.92 -12.84 -4.89
CA PHE A 104 13.41 -13.39 -6.14
C PHE A 104 14.84 -13.91 -5.97
#